data_AF-A0A7G1KHU1-F1
#
_entry.id   AF-A0A7G1KHU1-F1
#
_cell.length_a   1.000
_cell.length_b   1.000
_cell.length_c   1.000
_cell.angle_alpha   90.00
_cell.angle_beta   90.00
_cell.angle_gamma   90.00
#
_symmetry.space_group_name_H-M   'P 1'
#
loop_
_entity.id
_entity.type
_entity.pdbx_description
1 polymer ?
#
loop_
_entity_poly.entity_id
_entity_poly.type
_entity_poly.pdbx_seq_one_letter_code
_entity_poly.pdbx_strand_id
1 'polypeptide(L)' 'MRRSRDENADTVRTARYHVLRLVATGHTNGEIGARLGLSNNTVKSYLCTVMQKLQARNRAQAVANARRYGLL' A
#
# COMPACT_ATOMS: atom_id res chain seq x y z
N MET A 1 -26.39 2.06 15.33
CA MET A 1 -25.82 1.16 14.30
C MET A 1 -24.62 1.86 13.64
N ARG A 2 -23.36 1.60 14.05
CA ARG A 2 -22.15 2.29 13.53
C ARG A 2 -20.98 1.35 13.16
N ARG A 3 -21.21 0.04 12.98
CA ARG A 3 -20.12 -0.96 12.85
C ARG A 3 -19.54 -1.16 11.44
N SER A 4 -20.18 -0.64 10.38
CA SER A 4 -19.78 -0.99 9.00
C SER A 4 -18.63 -0.16 8.40
N ARG A 5 -18.17 0.91 9.07
CA ARG A 5 -17.09 1.77 8.53
C ARG A 5 -15.69 1.31 8.93
N ASP A 6 -15.55 0.72 10.12
CA ASP A 6 -14.26 0.30 10.66
C ASP A 6 -13.71 -0.97 9.98
N GLU A 7 -14.54 -1.98 9.67
CA GLU A 7 -14.08 -3.20 8.96
C GLU A 7 -13.50 -2.91 7.56
N ASN A 8 -14.09 -1.96 6.85
CA ASN A 8 -13.57 -1.56 5.55
C ASN A 8 -12.26 -0.77 5.69
N ALA A 9 -12.11 0.01 6.77
CA ALA A 9 -10.87 0.74 7.06
C ALA A 9 -9.71 -0.22 7.39
N ASP A 10 -9.95 -1.27 8.19
CA ASP A 10 -8.94 -2.27 8.52
C ASP A 10 -8.54 -3.14 7.32
N THR A 11 -9.51 -3.53 6.48
CA THR A 11 -9.22 -4.27 5.24
C THR A 11 -8.35 -3.45 4.29
N VAL A 12 -8.70 -2.17 4.09
CA VAL A 12 -7.93 -1.24 3.26
C VAL A 12 -6.56 -0.95 3.87
N ARG A 13 -6.45 -0.86 5.20
CA ARG A 13 -5.18 -0.64 5.90
C ARG A 13 -4.25 -1.83 5.73
N THR A 14 -4.79 -3.04 5.85
CA THR A 14 -4.06 -4.31 5.64
C THR A 14 -3.60 -4.42 4.19
N ALA A 15 -4.48 -4.17 3.22
CA ALA A 15 -4.13 -4.18 1.80
C ALA A 15 -3.01 -3.20 1.45
N ARG A 16 -3.02 -1.98 2.02
CA ARG A 16 -1.95 -0.98 1.82
C ARG A 16 -0.58 -1.46 2.34
N TYR A 17 -0.53 -2.13 3.49
CA TYR A 17 0.71 -2.71 4.01
C TYR A 17 1.21 -3.85 3.13
N HIS A 18 0.31 -4.70 2.63
CA HIS A 18 0.69 -5.75 1.67
C HIS A 18 1.26 -5.17 0.37
N VAL A 19 0.63 -4.13 -0.18
CA VAL A 19 1.15 -3.40 -1.35
C VAL A 19 2.57 -2.90 -1.07
N LEU A 20 2.80 -2.24 0.07
CA LEU A 20 4.11 -1.71 0.43
C LEU A 20 5.20 -2.80 0.51
N ARG A 21 4.86 -3.96 1.08
CA ARG A 21 5.75 -5.13 1.17
C ARG A 21 6.11 -5.70 -0.20
N LEU A 22 5.14 -5.75 -1.12
CA LEU A 22 5.36 -6.23 -2.48
C LEU A 22 6.17 -5.23 -3.32
N VAL A 23 5.95 -3.92 -3.12
CA VAL A 23 6.78 -2.87 -3.73
C VAL A 23 8.23 -2.96 -3.22
N ALA A 24 8.42 -3.22 -1.92
CA ALA A 24 9.74 -3.38 -1.32
C ALA A 24 10.51 -4.60 -1.82
N THR A 25 9.80 -5.63 -2.28
CA THR A 25 10.39 -6.83 -2.91
C THR A 25 10.59 -6.67 -4.42
N GLY A 26 10.21 -5.51 -5.00
CA GLY A 26 10.47 -5.18 -6.40
C GLY A 26 9.31 -5.41 -7.36
N HIS A 27 8.15 -5.86 -6.89
CA HIS A 27 7.00 -6.14 -7.74
C HIS A 27 6.46 -4.87 -8.41
N THR A 28 5.92 -5.03 -9.61
CA THR A 28 5.21 -3.99 -10.36
C THR A 28 3.77 -3.85 -9.86
N ASN A 29 3.14 -2.70 -10.14
CA ASN A 29 1.73 -2.48 -9.75
C ASN A 29 0.78 -3.52 -10.34
N GLY A 30 1.11 -4.06 -11.53
CA GLY A 30 0.37 -5.14 -12.18
C GLY A 30 0.43 -6.45 -11.41
N GLU A 31 1.62 -6.88 -11.03
CA GLU A 31 1.83 -8.10 -10.24
C GLU A 31 1.21 -7.98 -8.84
N ILE A 32 1.32 -6.81 -8.23
CA ILE A 32 0.70 -6.51 -6.93
C ILE A 32 -0.82 -6.62 -7.04
N GLY A 33 -1.40 -6.05 -8.10
CA GLY A 33 -2.83 -6.11 -8.37
C GLY A 33 -3.29 -7.55 -8.56
N ALA A 34 -2.60 -8.32 -9.39
CA ALA A 34 -2.89 -9.73 -9.61
C ALA A 34 -2.81 -10.55 -8.31
N ARG A 35 -1.83 -10.28 -7.44
CA ARG A 35 -1.63 -11.02 -6.19
C ARG A 35 -2.64 -10.68 -5.10
N LEU A 36 -3.16 -9.45 -5.10
CA LEU A 36 -4.14 -8.97 -4.11
C LEU A 36 -5.58 -8.99 -4.62
N GLY A 37 -5.81 -9.40 -5.88
CA GLY A 37 -7.14 -9.30 -6.52
C GLY A 37 -7.60 -7.85 -6.72
N LEU A 38 -6.66 -6.92 -6.87
CA LEU A 38 -6.92 -5.48 -7.01
C LEU A 38 -6.60 -4.99 -8.42
N SER A 39 -7.38 -4.04 -8.91
CA SER A 39 -7.06 -3.35 -10.15
C SER A 39 -5.80 -2.48 -10.01
N ASN A 40 -5.02 -2.33 -11.09
CA ASN A 40 -3.85 -1.45 -11.12
C ASN A 40 -4.13 -0.02 -10.62
N ASN A 41 -5.35 0.47 -10.89
CA ASN A 41 -5.79 1.79 -10.44
C ASN A 41 -5.94 1.87 -8.91
N THR A 42 -6.49 0.81 -8.30
CA THR A 42 -6.61 0.67 -6.84
C THR A 42 -5.24 0.59 -6.19
N VAL A 43 -4.34 -0.21 -6.77
CA VAL A 43 -2.94 -0.32 -6.31
C VAL A 43 -2.25 1.04 -6.36
N LYS A 44 -2.39 1.78 -7.47
CA LYS A 44 -1.88 3.16 -7.59
C LYS A 44 -2.45 4.08 -6.51
N SER A 45 -3.76 4.02 -6.26
CA SER A 45 -4.40 4.86 -5.24
C SER A 45 -3.86 4.53 -3.85
N TYR A 46 -3.68 3.25 -3.52
CA TYR A 46 -3.12 2.81 -2.25
C TYR A 46 -1.67 3.25 -2.10
N LEU A 47 -0.86 3.07 -3.15
CA LEU A 47 0.51 3.57 -3.20
C LEU A 47 0.55 5.09 -3.01
N CYS A 48 -0.34 5.85 -3.64
CA CYS A 48 -0.39 7.30 -3.49
C CYS A 48 -0.67 7.71 -2.03
N THR A 49 -1.66 7.08 -1.38
CA THR A 49 -1.94 7.32 0.04
C THR A 49 -0.77 6.93 0.93
N VAL A 50 -0.12 5.78 0.66
CA VAL A 50 1.04 5.31 1.44
C VAL A 50 2.24 6.23 1.23
N MET A 51 2.52 6.64 -0.01
CA MET A 51 3.57 7.60 -0.34
C MET A 51 3.35 8.95 0.35
N GLN A 52 2.12 9.46 0.37
CA GLN A 52 1.80 10.69 1.10
C GLN A 52 2.05 10.52 2.61
N LYS A 53 1.60 9.41 3.21
CA LYS A 53 1.83 9.12 4.63
C LYS A 53 3.32 8.96 4.98
N LEU A 54 4.10 8.38 4.09
CA LEU A 54 5.54 8.18 4.24
C LEU A 54 6.35 9.38 3.73
N GLN A 55 5.70 10.47 3.30
CA GLN A 55 6.32 11.64 2.67
C GLN A 55 7.31 11.28 1.54
N ALA A 56 6.98 10.26 0.76
CA ALA A 56 7.79 9.77 -0.35
C ALA A 56 7.32 10.38 -1.67
N ARG A 57 8.28 10.81 -2.51
CA ARG A 57 8.02 11.35 -3.85
C ARG A 57 8.06 10.31 -4.96
N ASN A 58 8.66 9.16 -4.71
CA ASN A 58 8.74 8.06 -5.66
C ASN A 58 8.69 6.70 -4.94
N ARG A 59 8.46 5.63 -5.71
CA ARG A 59 8.34 4.28 -5.15
C ARG A 59 9.58 3.81 -4.38
N ALA A 60 10.77 4.23 -4.81
CA ALA A 60 12.02 3.88 -4.14
C ALA A 60 12.15 4.59 -2.78
N GLN A 61 11.81 5.87 -2.72
CA GLN A 61 11.68 6.63 -1.46
C GLN A 61 10.61 6.04 -0.56
N ALA A 62 9.50 5.54 -1.12
CA ALA A 62 8.45 4.91 -0.32
C ALA A 62 8.98 3.67 0.41
N VAL A 63 9.75 2.84 -0.29
CA VAL A 63 10.41 1.66 0.29
C VAL A 63 11.48 2.06 1.31
N ALA A 64 12.32 3.05 0.98
CA ALA A 64 13.36 3.53 1.88
C ALA A 64 12.78 4.12 3.17
N ASN A 65 11.72 4.94 3.05
CA ASN A 65 11.02 5.52 4.18
C ASN A 65 10.29 4.43 4.98
N ALA A 66 9.59 3.50 4.32
CA ALA A 66 8.95 2.37 4.99
C ALA A 66 9.94 1.54 5.82
N ARG A 67 11.14 1.28 5.28
CA ARG A 67 12.23 0.63 6.03
C ARG A 67 12.69 1.49 7.22
N ARG A 68 12.87 2.80 7.02
CA ARG A 68 13.24 3.73 8.10
C ARG A 68 12.20 3.82 9.22
N TYR A 69 10.91 3.71 8.88
CA TYR A 69 9.81 3.73 9.85
C TYR A 69 9.55 2.36 10.49
N GLY A 70 10.29 1.30 10.14
CA GLY A 70 10.09 -0.04 10.70
C GLY A 70 8.79 -0.71 10.25
N LEU A 71 8.27 -0.33 9.08
CA LEU A 71 7.01 -0.85 8.52
C LEU A 71 7.22 -2.04 7.57
N LEU A 72 8.47 -2.50 7.42
CA LEU A 72 8.90 -3.59 6.53
C LEU A 72 9.75 -4.60 7.29
#